data_AF-N9LJ07-F1
#
_entry.id   AF-N9LJ07-F1
#
_cell.length_a   1.000
_cell.length_b   1.000
_cell.length_c   1.000
_cell.angle_alpha   90.00
_cell.angle_beta   90.00
_cell.angle_gamma   90.00
#
_symmetry.space_group_name_H-M   'P 1'
#
loop_
_entity.id
_entity.type
_entity.pdbx_description
1 polymer ?
#
loop_
_entity_poly.entity_id
_entity_poly.type
_entity_poly.pdbx_seq_one_letter_code
_entity_poly.pdbx_strand_id
1 'polypeptide(L)'
;MTILQRQISTAVTASAENNTHHVKITKKKQLFLLFYTTQNHRGDDLMYFSAKTRRHNIEKASWFDPERHLIFNVPIQDIAEIITTVASSIQKRGGIGKVEIKEVNIFSHAWYDGPTGSVPCSVEPEGYQMKLAGWSLIDFQWAAKSRFAMFGCNTATDEYNARVFAEDLSNSPNFKDVEVWGQTSPAKPSFYPDQRDSSVLRNMDTGWSVNFTYMVASIKGDGWAATRGIPKKSPPAMPMKKYMNGVLIERAFQSQFNDHRKL
;
A
#
# COMPACT_ATOMS: atom_id res chain seq x y z
N MET A 1 34.45 79.60 -18.57
CA MET A 1 34.57 78.13 -18.52
C MET A 1 34.65 77.72 -17.07
N THR A 2 33.60 77.12 -16.53
CA THR A 2 33.49 76.77 -15.11
C THR A 2 33.76 75.27 -14.97
N ILE A 3 34.79 74.90 -14.21
CA ILE A 3 35.14 73.50 -13.96
C ILE A 3 34.29 72.99 -12.78
N LEU A 4 33.46 71.98 -13.03
CA LEU A 4 32.67 71.30 -12.00
C LEU A 4 33.58 70.45 -11.10
N GLN A 5 33.48 70.66 -9.79
CA GLN A 5 34.19 69.89 -8.78
C GLN A 5 33.52 68.50 -8.64
N ARG A 6 34.33 67.44 -8.78
CA ARG A 6 33.87 66.04 -8.69
C ARG A 6 33.58 65.69 -7.22
N GLN A 7 32.32 65.43 -6.87
CA GLN A 7 31.99 64.81 -5.58
C GLN A 7 32.42 63.34 -5.59
N ILE A 8 33.26 62.96 -4.63
CA ILE A 8 33.65 61.58 -4.36
C ILE A 8 32.78 61.10 -3.19
N SER A 9 31.92 60.11 -3.41
CA SER A 9 31.21 59.41 -2.34
C SER A 9 32.01 58.20 -1.90
N THR A 10 32.46 58.19 -0.64
CA THR A 10 32.94 56.98 0.03
C THR A 10 31.74 56.22 0.58
N ALA A 11 31.39 55.10 -0.07
CA ALA A 11 30.43 54.15 0.47
C ALA A 11 31.15 53.23 1.46
N VAL A 12 30.81 53.32 2.74
CA VAL A 12 31.20 52.33 3.75
C VAL A 12 30.17 51.20 3.68
N THR A 13 30.61 50.00 3.33
CA THR A 13 29.77 48.81 3.44
C THR A 13 29.67 48.43 4.91
N ALA A 14 28.53 48.72 5.54
CA ALA A 14 28.21 48.15 6.84
C ALA A 14 28.04 46.64 6.67
N SER A 15 28.75 45.85 7.49
CA SER A 15 28.56 44.40 7.57
C SER A 15 27.13 44.12 8.02
N ALA A 16 26.32 43.55 7.12
CA ALA A 16 24.97 43.10 7.47
C ALA A 16 25.06 42.04 8.58
N GLU A 17 24.26 42.22 9.64
CA GLU A 17 24.10 41.21 10.68
C GLU A 17 23.61 39.89 10.06
N ASN A 18 24.33 38.80 10.36
CA ASN A 18 23.92 37.45 10.00
C ASN A 18 22.65 37.07 10.78
N ASN A 19 21.49 37.46 10.25
CA ASN A 19 20.18 37.02 10.74
C ASN A 19 20.00 35.54 10.42
N THR A 20 20.51 34.70 11.31
CA THR A 20 20.36 33.25 11.23
C THR A 20 18.93 32.90 11.63
N HIS A 21 18.04 32.83 10.64
CA HIS A 21 16.67 32.39 10.87
C HIS A 21 16.63 30.87 11.11
N HIS A 22 16.36 30.45 12.35
CA HIS A 22 16.07 29.06 12.67
C HIS A 22 14.67 28.68 12.14
N VAL A 23 14.60 28.21 10.90
CA VAL A 23 13.36 27.66 10.33
C VAL A 23 13.14 26.25 10.89
N LYS A 24 12.17 26.09 11.78
CA LYS A 24 11.71 24.77 12.23
C LYS A 24 10.96 24.09 11.08
N ILE A 25 11.66 23.25 10.32
CA ILE A 25 11.04 22.44 9.26
C ILE A 25 10.23 21.33 9.94
N THR A 26 8.93 21.51 10.07
CA THR A 26 8.03 20.43 10.51
C THR A 26 8.00 19.35 9.45
N LYS A 27 8.45 18.14 9.79
CA LYS A 27 8.39 16.98 8.90
C LYS A 27 6.93 16.69 8.50
N LYS A 28 6.71 16.34 7.24
CA LYS A 28 5.39 15.95 6.73
C LYS A 28 4.87 14.72 7.47
N LYS A 29 3.57 14.70 7.76
CA LYS A 29 2.89 13.48 8.22
C LYS A 29 2.85 12.46 7.08
N GLN A 30 3.03 11.19 7.39
CA GLN A 30 2.99 10.10 6.43
C GLN A 30 1.77 9.23 6.68
N LEU A 31 0.94 9.01 5.66
CA LEU A 31 -0.25 8.18 5.81
C LEU A 31 -0.01 6.76 5.30
N PHE A 32 -0.57 5.81 6.04
CA PHE A 32 -0.69 4.40 5.67
C PHE A 32 -2.17 4.10 5.52
N LEU A 33 -2.64 3.92 4.29
CA LEU A 33 -4.04 3.66 3.98
C LEU A 33 -4.24 2.18 3.68
N LEU A 34 -4.88 1.47 4.60
CA LEU A 34 -5.09 0.03 4.56
C LEU A 34 -6.55 -0.25 4.23
N PHE A 35 -6.88 -0.23 2.94
CA PHE A 35 -8.22 -0.47 2.44
C PHE A 35 -8.59 -1.93 2.52
N TYR A 36 -9.81 -2.24 2.95
CA TYR A 36 -10.34 -3.59 2.94
C TYR A 36 -11.80 -3.59 2.48
N THR A 37 -12.18 -4.55 1.65
CA THR A 37 -13.57 -4.63 1.19
C THR A 37 -14.48 -5.22 2.26
N THR A 38 -15.72 -4.75 2.27
CA THR A 38 -16.77 -5.20 3.20
C THR A 38 -18.04 -5.55 2.44
N GLN A 39 -18.93 -6.31 3.07
CA GLN A 39 -20.17 -6.80 2.47
C GLN A 39 -19.93 -7.66 1.22
N ASN A 40 -18.80 -8.35 1.15
CA ASN A 40 -18.54 -9.32 0.10
C ASN A 40 -19.43 -10.55 0.33
N HIS A 41 -19.71 -11.29 -0.74
CA HIS A 41 -20.35 -12.61 -0.62
C HIS A 41 -19.55 -13.58 0.28
N ARG A 42 -18.23 -13.39 0.39
CA ARG A 42 -17.36 -14.18 1.28
C ARG A 42 -16.08 -13.43 1.64
N GLY A 43 -15.52 -13.73 2.81
CA GLY A 43 -14.16 -13.35 3.17
C GLY A 43 -14.00 -11.99 3.86
N ASP A 44 -15.08 -11.31 4.23
CA ASP A 44 -14.99 -10.03 4.96
C ASP A 44 -14.04 -10.07 6.14
N ASP A 45 -14.10 -11.14 6.95
CA ASP A 45 -13.20 -11.33 8.08
C ASP A 45 -11.74 -11.52 7.64
N LEU A 46 -11.47 -12.27 6.57
CA LEU A 46 -10.12 -12.38 6.01
C LEU A 46 -9.56 -11.00 5.68
N MET A 47 -10.32 -10.18 4.96
CA MET A 47 -9.91 -8.86 4.51
C MET A 47 -9.69 -7.91 5.70
N TYR A 48 -10.65 -7.86 6.63
CA TYR A 48 -10.57 -7.06 7.84
C TYR A 48 -9.38 -7.44 8.73
N PHE A 49 -9.24 -8.73 9.09
CA PHE A 49 -8.16 -9.18 9.98
C PHE A 49 -6.78 -9.11 9.32
N SER A 50 -6.69 -9.20 7.99
CA SER A 50 -5.42 -8.97 7.27
C SER A 50 -5.01 -7.50 7.31
N ALA A 51 -5.95 -6.58 7.08
CA ALA A 51 -5.70 -5.15 7.22
C ALA A 51 -5.31 -4.78 8.66
N LYS A 52 -5.99 -5.37 9.66
CA LYS A 52 -5.66 -5.20 11.08
C LYS A 52 -4.27 -5.73 11.42
N THR A 53 -3.89 -6.88 10.87
CA THR A 53 -2.54 -7.46 11.03
C THR A 53 -1.49 -6.54 10.44
N ARG A 54 -1.71 -6.00 9.24
CA ARG A 54 -0.76 -5.06 8.64
C ARG A 54 -0.60 -3.80 9.48
N ARG A 55 -1.70 -3.24 10.00
CA ARG A 55 -1.65 -2.10 10.93
C ARG A 55 -0.78 -2.42 12.14
N HIS A 56 -1.06 -3.53 12.82
CA HIS A 56 -0.28 -3.96 13.97
C HIS A 56 1.22 -4.05 13.64
N ASN A 57 1.54 -4.63 12.47
CA ASN A 57 2.93 -4.79 12.07
C ASN A 57 3.64 -3.45 11.78
N ILE A 58 2.91 -2.44 11.28
CA ILE A 58 3.46 -1.10 11.12
C ILE A 58 3.67 -0.45 12.49
N GLU A 59 2.66 -0.49 13.37
CA GLU A 59 2.72 0.14 14.71
C GLU A 59 3.84 -0.43 15.59
N LYS A 60 4.23 -1.67 15.34
CA LYS A 60 5.29 -2.36 16.08
C LYS A 60 6.66 -2.32 15.40
N ALA A 61 6.76 -1.83 14.17
CA ALA A 61 8.03 -1.74 13.49
C ALA A 61 8.97 -0.73 14.15
N SER A 62 10.27 -1.05 14.21
CA SER A 62 11.30 -0.21 14.82
C SER A 62 11.44 1.19 14.21
N TRP A 63 11.01 1.37 12.96
CA TRP A 63 11.03 2.66 12.25
C TRP A 63 9.75 3.48 12.43
N PHE A 64 8.74 2.96 13.13
CA PHE A 64 7.47 3.64 13.33
C PHE A 64 7.63 4.86 14.24
N ASP A 65 7.10 5.99 13.79
CA ASP A 65 7.08 7.25 14.52
C ASP A 65 5.61 7.63 14.73
N PRO A 66 5.05 7.52 15.96
CA PRO A 66 3.64 7.79 16.22
C PRO A 66 3.26 9.26 16.04
N GLU A 67 4.24 10.19 16.08
CA GLU A 67 3.96 11.58 15.80
C GLU A 67 3.83 11.80 14.30
N ARG A 68 4.58 11.08 13.47
CA ARG A 68 4.61 11.30 12.02
C ARG A 68 3.72 10.37 11.22
N HIS A 69 3.60 9.11 11.62
CA HIS A 69 3.00 8.03 10.85
C HIS A 69 1.56 7.79 11.31
N LEU A 70 0.61 8.01 10.40
CA LEU A 70 -0.81 7.88 10.68
C LEU A 70 -1.38 6.71 9.86
N ILE A 71 -1.93 5.71 10.56
CA ILE A 71 -2.39 4.47 9.95
C ILE A 71 -3.92 4.38 10.02
N PHE A 72 -4.54 4.07 8.89
CA PHE A 72 -5.99 3.96 8.77
C PHE A 72 -6.35 2.62 8.16
N ASN A 73 -7.18 1.84 8.85
CA ASN A 73 -7.93 0.76 8.22
C ASN A 73 -9.20 1.37 7.66
N VAL A 74 -9.41 1.25 6.34
CA VAL A 74 -10.51 1.91 5.63
C VAL A 74 -11.42 0.84 5.01
N PRO A 75 -12.64 0.66 5.52
CA PRO A 75 -13.62 -0.18 4.83
C PRO A 75 -14.09 0.51 3.56
N ILE A 76 -14.21 -0.25 2.47
CA ILE A 76 -14.81 0.20 1.21
C ILE A 76 -15.75 -0.89 0.68
N GLN A 77 -16.66 -0.53 -0.23
CA GLN A 77 -17.49 -1.48 -0.98
C GLN A 77 -17.26 -1.30 -2.47
N ASP A 78 -17.30 -0.07 -2.95
CA ASP A 78 -16.90 0.27 -4.30
C ASP A 78 -15.39 0.57 -4.32
N ILE A 79 -14.66 -0.08 -5.22
CA ILE A 79 -13.23 0.11 -5.33
C ILE A 79 -12.86 1.55 -5.73
N ALA A 80 -13.76 2.29 -6.40
CA ALA A 80 -13.56 3.68 -6.75
C ALA A 80 -13.56 4.64 -5.53
N GLU A 81 -14.06 4.21 -4.36
CA GLU A 81 -14.00 4.99 -3.11
C GLU A 81 -12.57 5.36 -2.69
N ILE A 82 -11.57 4.63 -3.20
CA ILE A 82 -10.15 4.93 -2.98
C ILE A 82 -9.81 6.34 -3.49
N ILE A 83 -10.35 6.75 -4.64
CA ILE A 83 -10.07 8.05 -5.26
C ILE A 83 -10.42 9.19 -4.28
N THR A 84 -11.66 9.17 -3.78
CA THR A 84 -12.16 10.21 -2.88
C THR A 84 -11.57 10.09 -1.47
N THR A 85 -11.28 8.86 -1.02
CA THR A 85 -10.66 8.63 0.29
C THR A 85 -9.23 9.16 0.36
N VAL A 86 -8.42 8.94 -0.68
CA VAL A 86 -7.05 9.46 -0.75
C VAL A 86 -7.07 10.99 -0.72
N ALA A 87 -7.85 11.60 -1.61
CA ALA A 87 -7.97 13.06 -1.69
C ALA A 87 -8.44 13.67 -0.36
N SER A 88 -9.49 13.11 0.25
CA SER A 88 -10.02 13.61 1.52
C SER A 88 -9.07 13.37 2.70
N SER A 89 -8.29 12.28 2.70
CA SER A 89 -7.32 11.98 3.75
C SER A 89 -6.17 12.98 3.76
N ILE A 90 -5.71 13.40 2.59
CA ILE A 90 -4.71 14.46 2.44
C ILE A 90 -5.30 15.81 2.89
N GLN A 91 -6.48 16.17 2.38
CA GLN A 91 -7.12 17.45 2.68
C GLN A 91 -7.40 17.63 4.18
N LYS A 92 -7.96 16.62 4.85
CA LYS A 92 -8.27 16.66 6.29
C LYS A 92 -7.04 16.79 7.18
N ARG A 93 -5.82 16.63 6.64
CA ARG A 93 -4.56 16.61 7.39
C ARG A 93 -3.62 17.77 7.04
N GLY A 94 -4.17 18.81 6.41
CA GLY A 94 -3.44 20.03 6.07
C GLY A 94 -3.11 20.18 4.59
N GLY A 95 -3.53 19.24 3.75
CA GLY A 95 -3.41 19.34 2.30
C GLY A 95 -2.01 19.01 1.75
N ILE A 96 -1.87 19.26 0.45
CA ILE A 96 -0.64 19.03 -0.32
C ILE A 96 0.53 19.80 0.33
N GLY A 97 1.67 19.13 0.45
CA GLY A 97 2.89 19.69 1.04
C GLY A 97 2.98 19.56 2.56
N LYS A 98 1.89 19.24 3.28
CA LYS A 98 1.92 18.93 4.73
C LYS A 98 1.90 17.43 5.01
N VAL A 99 1.38 16.66 4.06
CA VAL A 99 1.11 15.23 4.18
C VAL A 99 1.55 14.53 2.91
N GLU A 100 1.95 13.29 3.04
CA GLU A 100 2.34 12.41 1.93
C GLU A 100 1.86 10.98 2.20
N ILE A 101 1.58 10.20 1.16
CA ILE A 101 1.19 8.80 1.31
C ILE A 101 2.43 7.92 1.29
N LYS A 102 2.62 7.12 2.35
CA LYS A 102 3.76 6.21 2.48
C LYS A 102 3.43 4.80 2.04
N GLU A 103 2.22 4.34 2.33
CA GLU A 103 1.79 3.01 1.94
C GLU A 103 0.29 2.97 1.65
N VAL A 104 -0.08 2.26 0.60
CA VAL A 104 -1.46 1.88 0.31
C VAL A 104 -1.54 0.37 0.17
N ASN A 105 -2.47 -0.26 0.88
CA ASN A 105 -2.75 -1.69 0.73
C ASN A 105 -4.22 -1.89 0.42
N ILE A 106 -4.53 -2.80 -0.50
CA ILE A 106 -5.90 -3.20 -0.81
C ILE A 106 -6.07 -4.68 -0.43
N PHE A 107 -6.88 -4.95 0.58
CA PHE A 107 -7.26 -6.29 1.02
C PHE A 107 -8.64 -6.63 0.46
N SER A 108 -8.68 -7.43 -0.59
CA SER A 108 -9.92 -7.70 -1.33
C SER A 108 -9.85 -8.99 -2.13
N HIS A 109 -10.95 -9.41 -2.73
CA HIS A 109 -10.86 -10.29 -3.90
C HIS A 109 -10.21 -9.50 -5.05
N ALA A 110 -9.69 -10.21 -6.04
CA ALA A 110 -9.10 -9.59 -7.21
C ALA A 110 -9.12 -10.55 -8.39
N TRP A 111 -8.92 -9.98 -9.57
CA TRP A 111 -8.73 -10.71 -10.82
C TRP A 111 -7.64 -10.04 -11.67
N TYR A 112 -7.65 -10.27 -12.97
CA TYR A 112 -6.62 -9.78 -13.90
C TYR A 112 -6.61 -8.25 -14.07
N ASP A 113 -7.71 -7.54 -13.79
CA ASP A 113 -7.77 -6.07 -13.76
C ASP A 113 -7.63 -5.46 -12.35
N GLY A 114 -7.06 -6.22 -11.41
CA GLY A 114 -6.77 -5.74 -10.05
C GLY A 114 -7.82 -6.05 -8.98
N PRO A 115 -7.78 -5.33 -7.85
CA PRO A 115 -8.73 -5.46 -6.75
C PRO A 115 -10.19 -5.28 -7.18
N THR A 116 -11.10 -6.06 -6.58
CA THR A 116 -12.55 -5.92 -6.76
C THR A 116 -13.19 -5.28 -5.54
N GLY A 117 -14.23 -4.47 -5.74
CA GLY A 117 -15.21 -4.13 -4.70
C GLY A 117 -16.18 -5.27 -4.39
N SER A 118 -17.11 -5.03 -3.47
CA SER A 118 -18.30 -5.86 -3.22
C SER A 118 -19.52 -5.40 -4.01
N VAL A 119 -19.48 -4.19 -4.57
CA VAL A 119 -20.48 -3.65 -5.51
C VAL A 119 -19.81 -3.27 -6.84
N PRO A 120 -20.57 -3.13 -7.94
CA PRO A 120 -20.02 -2.67 -9.22
C PRO A 120 -19.26 -1.36 -9.08
N CYS A 121 -18.12 -1.25 -9.78
CA CYS A 121 -17.29 -0.06 -9.72
C CYS A 121 -18.01 1.15 -10.31
N SER A 122 -17.97 2.31 -9.64
CA SER A 122 -18.64 3.52 -10.14
C SER A 122 -17.81 4.34 -11.14
N VAL A 123 -16.47 4.18 -11.14
CA VAL A 123 -15.55 4.97 -11.96
C VAL A 123 -14.71 4.04 -12.82
N GLU A 124 -14.69 4.28 -14.13
CA GLU A 124 -13.93 3.46 -15.10
C GLU A 124 -14.12 1.94 -14.89
N PRO A 125 -15.37 1.44 -14.91
CA PRO A 125 -15.66 0.09 -14.45
C PRO A 125 -15.19 -1.01 -15.40
N GLU A 126 -14.70 -2.08 -14.80
CA GLU A 126 -14.59 -3.44 -15.35
C GLU A 126 -15.29 -4.39 -14.35
N GLY A 127 -16.62 -4.43 -14.42
CA GLY A 127 -17.44 -5.13 -13.44
C GLY A 127 -17.28 -4.56 -12.03
N TYR A 128 -16.68 -5.34 -11.12
CA TYR A 128 -16.39 -4.95 -9.74
C TYR A 128 -14.98 -4.35 -9.58
N GLN A 129 -14.21 -4.27 -10.66
CA GLN A 129 -12.84 -3.74 -10.69
C GLN A 129 -12.83 -2.35 -11.35
N MET A 130 -11.78 -1.58 -11.05
CA MET A 130 -11.53 -0.29 -11.69
C MET A 130 -10.44 -0.45 -12.76
N LYS A 131 -10.69 0.02 -13.98
CA LYS A 131 -9.72 0.02 -15.07
C LYS A 131 -8.54 0.93 -14.72
N LEU A 132 -7.38 0.72 -15.37
CA LEU A 132 -6.19 1.57 -15.18
C LEU A 132 -6.48 3.07 -15.31
N ALA A 133 -7.36 3.46 -16.22
CA ALA A 133 -7.77 4.85 -16.37
C ALA A 133 -8.29 5.44 -15.05
N GLY A 134 -9.10 4.70 -14.30
CA GLY A 134 -9.59 5.12 -12.98
C GLY A 134 -8.48 5.19 -11.94
N TRP A 135 -7.56 4.22 -11.92
CA TRP A 135 -6.38 4.26 -11.04
C TRP A 135 -5.45 5.44 -11.33
N SER A 136 -5.37 5.88 -12.58
CA SER A 136 -4.56 7.04 -12.99
C SER A 136 -5.11 8.37 -12.48
N LEU A 137 -6.39 8.42 -12.07
CA LEU A 137 -7.02 9.62 -11.50
C LEU A 137 -6.58 9.92 -10.07
N ILE A 138 -5.93 8.96 -9.39
CA ILE A 138 -5.58 9.10 -7.98
C ILE A 138 -4.27 9.87 -7.86
N ASP A 139 -4.34 11.06 -7.28
CA ASP A 139 -3.16 11.80 -6.84
C ASP A 139 -2.78 11.39 -5.41
N PHE A 140 -1.90 10.40 -5.31
CA PHE A 140 -1.45 9.87 -4.03
C PHE A 140 -0.47 10.77 -3.28
N GLN A 141 0.16 11.78 -3.90
CA GLN A 141 1.18 12.59 -3.21
C GLN A 141 2.22 11.70 -2.47
N TRP A 142 2.83 10.77 -3.21
CA TRP A 142 3.71 9.74 -2.64
C TRP A 142 4.88 10.32 -1.86
N ALA A 143 5.15 9.72 -0.70
CA ALA A 143 6.39 9.89 0.03
C ALA A 143 7.55 9.18 -0.68
N ALA A 144 8.79 9.58 -0.39
CA ALA A 144 9.95 8.81 -0.84
C ALA A 144 9.92 7.36 -0.32
N LYS A 145 10.31 6.40 -1.17
CA LYS A 145 10.31 4.96 -0.89
C LYS A 145 8.91 4.45 -0.47
N SER A 146 7.87 4.80 -1.23
CA SER A 146 6.49 4.39 -0.95
C SER A 146 6.17 3.02 -1.54
N ARG A 147 5.04 2.47 -1.10
CA ARG A 147 4.56 1.15 -1.54
C ARG A 147 3.06 1.17 -1.81
N PHE A 148 2.65 0.47 -2.86
CA PHE A 148 1.29 0.04 -3.12
C PHE A 148 1.24 -1.49 -3.17
N ALA A 149 0.42 -2.14 -2.35
CA ALA A 149 0.32 -3.61 -2.37
C ALA A 149 -1.12 -4.09 -2.48
N MET A 150 -1.33 -5.07 -3.36
CA MET A 150 -2.62 -5.70 -3.59
C MET A 150 -2.61 -7.10 -2.98
N PHE A 151 -3.40 -7.26 -1.92
CA PHE A 151 -3.68 -8.54 -1.30
C PHE A 151 -5.00 -9.07 -1.84
N GLY A 152 -4.93 -9.64 -3.04
CA GLY A 152 -6.05 -10.27 -3.74
C GLY A 152 -5.50 -11.18 -4.84
N CYS A 153 -6.32 -12.12 -5.32
CA CYS A 153 -5.91 -13.14 -6.28
C CYS A 153 -5.34 -12.54 -7.59
N ASN A 154 -4.28 -13.16 -8.13
CA ASN A 154 -3.86 -13.03 -9.53
C ASN A 154 -3.49 -11.63 -10.05
N THR A 155 -3.32 -10.62 -9.18
CA THR A 155 -2.95 -9.25 -9.58
C THR A 155 -1.55 -9.14 -10.20
N ALA A 156 -0.73 -10.18 -10.05
CA ALA A 156 0.57 -10.31 -10.71
C ALA A 156 0.82 -11.75 -11.18
N THR A 157 -0.20 -12.37 -11.78
CA THR A 157 -0.20 -13.78 -12.20
C THR A 157 0.97 -14.17 -13.10
N ASP A 158 1.32 -15.45 -13.10
CA ASP A 158 2.25 -16.10 -14.04
C ASP A 158 1.51 -16.83 -15.18
N GLU A 159 0.19 -16.71 -15.24
CA GLU A 159 -0.63 -17.35 -16.28
C GLU A 159 -0.33 -16.76 -17.66
N TYR A 160 -0.13 -17.66 -18.63
CA TYR A 160 0.19 -17.29 -20.00
C TYR A 160 -0.95 -16.47 -20.63
N ASN A 161 -0.59 -15.35 -21.27
CA ASN A 161 -1.51 -14.35 -21.86
C ASN A 161 -2.46 -13.65 -20.87
N ALA A 162 -2.31 -13.86 -19.55
CA ALA A 162 -3.06 -13.09 -18.58
C ALA A 162 -2.41 -11.72 -18.34
N ARG A 163 -3.25 -10.72 -18.06
CA ARG A 163 -2.80 -9.38 -17.72
C ARG A 163 -2.07 -9.37 -16.38
N VAL A 164 -0.94 -8.67 -16.31
CA VAL A 164 -0.18 -8.46 -15.07
C VAL A 164 -0.48 -7.07 -14.53
N PHE A 165 -1.59 -6.94 -13.82
CA PHE A 165 -2.09 -5.64 -13.37
C PHE A 165 -1.10 -4.82 -12.52
N ALA A 166 -0.32 -5.48 -11.67
CA ALA A 166 0.70 -4.82 -10.86
C ALA A 166 1.81 -4.16 -11.70
N GLU A 167 2.18 -4.77 -12.82
CA GLU A 167 3.16 -4.23 -13.76
C GLU A 167 2.61 -3.00 -14.46
N ASP A 168 1.39 -3.11 -15.00
CA ASP A 168 0.66 -2.01 -15.63
C ASP A 168 0.50 -0.79 -14.71
N LEU A 169 0.08 -1.01 -13.46
CA LEU A 169 -0.01 0.05 -12.46
C LEU A 169 1.35 0.69 -12.21
N SER A 170 2.41 -0.11 -12.04
CA SER A 170 3.76 0.42 -11.77
C SER A 170 4.33 1.26 -12.92
N ASN A 171 3.82 1.07 -14.15
CA ASN A 171 4.19 1.84 -15.32
C ASN A 171 3.39 3.15 -15.45
N SER A 172 2.36 3.34 -14.64
CA SER A 172 1.51 4.54 -14.68
C SER A 172 2.25 5.76 -14.10
N PRO A 173 2.10 6.98 -14.67
CA PRO A 173 2.85 8.15 -14.21
C PRO A 173 2.65 8.50 -12.73
N ASN A 174 1.45 8.27 -12.19
CA ASN A 174 1.13 8.51 -10.79
C ASN A 174 1.68 7.42 -9.83
N PHE A 175 2.37 6.40 -10.35
CA PHE A 175 3.07 5.35 -9.60
C PHE A 175 4.59 5.39 -9.82
N LYS A 176 5.12 6.47 -10.40
CA LYS A 176 6.56 6.63 -10.61
C LYS A 176 7.34 6.47 -9.30
N ASP A 177 8.35 5.61 -9.34
CA ASP A 177 9.26 5.28 -8.23
C ASP A 177 8.55 4.69 -6.98
N VAL A 178 7.38 4.08 -7.17
CA VAL A 178 6.62 3.36 -6.14
C VAL A 178 6.83 1.85 -6.29
N GLU A 179 7.04 1.16 -5.17
CA GLU A 179 6.98 -0.31 -5.17
C GLU A 179 5.54 -0.79 -5.32
N VAL A 180 5.21 -1.46 -6.42
CA VAL A 180 3.88 -2.05 -6.65
C VAL A 180 3.94 -3.57 -6.49
N TRP A 181 3.15 -4.11 -5.56
CA TRP A 181 3.16 -5.52 -5.20
C TRP A 181 1.85 -6.21 -5.57
N GLY A 182 1.92 -7.39 -6.17
CA GLY A 182 0.76 -8.22 -6.49
C GLY A 182 0.97 -9.72 -6.22
N GLN A 183 -0.14 -10.45 -6.06
CA GLN A 183 -0.12 -11.90 -5.83
C GLN A 183 -0.06 -12.67 -7.16
N THR A 184 0.72 -13.74 -7.18
CA THR A 184 0.95 -14.57 -8.37
C THR A 184 -0.14 -15.63 -8.60
N SER A 185 -0.97 -15.90 -7.59
CA SER A 185 -1.92 -17.00 -7.56
C SER A 185 -3.10 -16.63 -6.64
N PRO A 186 -4.17 -17.44 -6.51
CA PRO A 186 -5.24 -17.16 -5.58
C PRO A 186 -4.75 -16.97 -4.14
N ALA A 187 -5.16 -15.87 -3.53
CA ALA A 187 -4.82 -15.53 -2.16
C ALA A 187 -5.63 -16.38 -1.17
N LYS A 188 -4.98 -16.84 -0.11
CA LYS A 188 -5.56 -17.68 0.95
C LYS A 188 -5.15 -17.15 2.32
N PRO A 189 -5.97 -17.39 3.37
CA PRO A 189 -5.60 -17.03 4.73
C PRO A 189 -4.35 -17.77 5.18
N SER A 190 -3.50 -17.09 5.95
CA SER A 190 -2.45 -17.75 6.72
C SER A 190 -2.13 -17.03 8.03
N PHE A 191 -1.55 -17.76 8.97
CA PHE A 191 -0.88 -17.23 10.16
C PHE A 191 0.49 -16.62 9.87
N TYR A 192 1.11 -16.94 8.74
CA TYR A 192 2.44 -16.46 8.38
C TYR A 192 2.46 -15.76 7.01
N PRO A 193 3.37 -14.79 6.81
CA PRO A 193 3.46 -14.04 5.55
C PRO A 193 4.15 -14.80 4.41
N ASP A 194 4.87 -15.88 4.71
CA ASP A 194 5.76 -16.63 3.80
C ASP A 194 5.43 -18.13 3.73
N GLN A 195 4.39 -18.57 4.42
CA GLN A 195 3.96 -19.96 4.47
C GLN A 195 2.44 -20.05 4.32
N ARG A 196 1.93 -21.19 3.86
CA ARG A 196 0.52 -21.55 3.93
C ARG A 196 0.25 -22.39 5.17
N ASP A 197 -0.07 -21.71 6.26
CA ASP A 197 -0.50 -22.29 7.54
C ASP A 197 -1.80 -21.63 8.00
N SER A 198 -2.86 -22.40 8.23
CA SER A 198 -4.20 -21.96 8.64
C SER A 198 -4.83 -22.96 9.62
N SER A 199 -6.06 -22.72 10.08
CA SER A 199 -6.79 -23.62 10.97
C SER A 199 -8.10 -24.10 10.36
N VAL A 200 -8.65 -25.18 10.92
CA VAL A 200 -10.01 -25.66 10.60
C VAL A 200 -11.03 -24.56 10.85
N LEU A 201 -10.89 -23.80 11.94
CA LEU A 201 -11.81 -22.70 12.28
C LEU A 201 -11.88 -21.64 11.17
N ARG A 202 -10.73 -21.24 10.61
CA ARG A 202 -10.71 -20.28 9.48
C ARG A 202 -11.31 -20.85 8.20
N ASN A 203 -11.25 -22.17 7.99
CA ASN A 203 -11.94 -22.80 6.87
C ASN A 203 -13.47 -22.79 7.06
N MET A 204 -13.94 -22.69 8.30
CA MET A 204 -15.35 -22.53 8.67
C MET A 204 -15.75 -21.06 8.87
N ASP A 205 -14.90 -20.12 8.43
CA ASP A 205 -15.10 -18.67 8.58
C ASP A 205 -15.25 -18.20 10.04
N THR A 206 -14.50 -18.82 10.95
CA THR A 206 -14.47 -18.48 12.39
C THR A 206 -13.04 -18.41 12.92
N GLY A 207 -12.87 -17.96 14.17
CA GLY A 207 -11.57 -17.97 14.84
C GLY A 207 -10.54 -16.98 14.25
N TRP A 208 -11.01 -15.99 13.49
CA TRP A 208 -10.15 -14.99 12.85
C TRP A 208 -9.39 -14.11 13.84
N SER A 209 -9.95 -13.88 15.03
CA SER A 209 -9.34 -13.09 16.10
C SER A 209 -8.25 -13.80 16.90
N VAL A 210 -8.08 -15.11 16.72
CA VAL A 210 -7.19 -15.95 17.56
C VAL A 210 -5.71 -15.69 17.27
N ASN A 211 -5.36 -15.28 16.05
CA ASN A 211 -3.97 -15.08 15.63
C ASN A 211 -3.90 -14.11 14.44
N PHE A 212 -2.69 -13.70 14.04
CA PHE A 212 -2.44 -12.87 12.87
C PHE A 212 -3.00 -13.49 11.59
N THR A 213 -3.45 -12.63 10.68
CA THR A 213 -4.02 -13.03 9.41
C THR A 213 -3.24 -12.39 8.27
N TYR A 214 -2.77 -13.22 7.36
CA TYR A 214 -2.11 -12.83 6.13
C TYR A 214 -2.88 -13.38 4.95
N MET A 215 -2.86 -12.64 3.84
CA MET A 215 -3.30 -13.13 2.53
C MET A 215 -2.06 -13.52 1.75
N VAL A 216 -1.87 -14.82 1.51
CA VAL A 216 -0.72 -15.37 0.79
C VAL A 216 -1.17 -16.13 -0.44
N ALA A 217 -0.46 -16.00 -1.56
CA ALA A 217 -0.68 -16.83 -2.73
C ALA A 217 -0.35 -18.31 -2.42
N SER A 218 -1.13 -19.21 -3.01
CA SER A 218 -1.06 -20.65 -2.78
C SER A 218 -1.26 -21.41 -4.09
N ILE A 219 -0.69 -22.61 -4.19
CA ILE A 219 -0.99 -23.52 -5.30
C ILE A 219 -2.34 -24.18 -5.06
N LYS A 220 -3.07 -24.49 -6.14
CA LYS A 220 -4.32 -25.25 -6.08
C LYS A 220 -4.06 -26.62 -5.45
N GLY A 221 -4.85 -26.97 -4.43
CA GLY A 221 -4.73 -28.27 -3.73
C GLY A 221 -4.03 -28.20 -2.37
N ASP A 222 -3.31 -27.12 -2.07
CA ASP A 222 -2.56 -26.96 -0.80
C ASP A 222 -3.46 -26.75 0.43
N GLY A 223 -4.77 -26.58 0.24
CA GLY A 223 -5.73 -26.28 1.31
C GLY A 223 -5.68 -27.25 2.49
N TRP A 224 -5.62 -28.55 2.21
CA TRP A 224 -5.58 -29.58 3.23
C TRP A 224 -4.26 -29.61 3.99
N ALA A 225 -3.13 -29.58 3.28
CA ALA A 225 -1.80 -29.59 3.89
C ALA A 225 -1.50 -28.31 4.70
N ALA A 226 -2.15 -27.20 4.37
CA ALA A 226 -2.04 -25.94 5.10
C ALA A 226 -2.84 -25.90 6.40
N THR A 227 -3.68 -26.89 6.70
CA THR A 227 -4.55 -26.87 7.88
C THR A 227 -3.83 -27.48 9.10
N ARG A 228 -3.67 -26.72 10.18
CA ARG A 228 -3.10 -27.23 11.44
C ARG A 228 -3.87 -28.44 11.95
N GLY A 229 -3.13 -29.40 12.51
CA GLY A 229 -3.66 -30.69 12.97
C GLY A 229 -3.65 -31.78 11.90
N ILE A 230 -3.40 -31.44 10.64
CA ILE A 230 -3.13 -32.44 9.59
C ILE A 230 -1.66 -32.85 9.65
N PRO A 231 -1.32 -34.15 9.63
CA PRO A 231 0.06 -34.64 9.71
C PRO A 231 0.78 -34.47 8.36
N LYS A 232 0.78 -33.25 7.83
CA LYS A 232 1.49 -32.83 6.62
C LYS A 232 2.25 -31.54 6.93
N LYS A 233 3.42 -31.39 6.31
CA LYS A 233 4.16 -30.12 6.38
C LYS A 233 3.35 -29.03 5.69
N SER A 234 3.16 -27.91 6.38
CA SER A 234 2.51 -26.73 5.80
C SER A 234 3.28 -26.25 4.57
N PRO A 235 2.62 -26.11 3.41
CA PRO A 235 3.28 -25.76 2.15
C PRO A 235 3.83 -24.32 2.21
N PRO A 236 4.87 -24.00 1.42
CA PRO A 236 5.32 -22.63 1.29
C PRO A 236 4.23 -21.76 0.66
N ALA A 237 4.21 -20.47 0.97
CA ALA A 237 3.46 -19.53 0.16
C ALA A 237 4.12 -19.41 -1.22
N MET A 238 3.39 -18.91 -2.22
CA MET A 238 3.99 -18.41 -3.44
C MET A 238 4.44 -16.96 -3.23
N PRO A 239 5.62 -16.56 -3.74
CA PRO A 239 6.09 -15.19 -3.62
C PRO A 239 5.17 -14.25 -4.41
N MET A 240 5.03 -13.02 -3.88
CA MET A 240 4.48 -11.90 -4.62
C MET A 240 5.51 -11.42 -5.66
N LYS A 241 5.04 -10.67 -6.65
CA LYS A 241 5.92 -9.92 -7.57
C LYS A 241 5.93 -8.45 -7.17
N LYS A 242 7.12 -7.86 -7.12
CA LYS A 242 7.37 -6.44 -6.88
C LYS A 242 7.81 -5.77 -8.17
N TYR A 243 7.05 -4.80 -8.62
CA TYR A 243 7.32 -3.98 -9.79
C TYR A 243 7.64 -2.54 -9.39
N MET A 244 8.40 -1.85 -10.24
CA MET A 244 8.65 -0.42 -10.16
C MET A 244 8.90 0.11 -11.57
N ASN A 245 8.21 1.18 -11.96
CA ASN A 245 8.35 1.81 -13.28
C ASN A 245 8.18 0.81 -14.44
N GLY A 246 7.22 -0.11 -14.33
CA GLY A 246 6.94 -1.14 -15.35
C GLY A 246 7.92 -2.31 -15.36
N VAL A 247 8.89 -2.37 -14.44
CA VAL A 247 9.92 -3.42 -14.42
C VAL A 247 9.75 -4.31 -13.19
N LEU A 248 9.81 -5.63 -13.39
CA LEU A 248 9.89 -6.59 -12.30
C LEU A 248 11.24 -6.44 -11.57
N ILE A 249 11.19 -6.02 -10.31
CA ILE A 249 12.38 -5.84 -9.47
C ILE A 249 12.70 -7.11 -8.69
N GLU A 250 11.67 -7.80 -8.19
CA GLU A 250 11.88 -8.98 -7.33
C GLU A 250 10.65 -9.89 -7.26
N ARG A 251 10.89 -11.18 -7.00
CA ARG A 251 9.89 -12.11 -6.47
C ARG A 251 10.17 -12.32 -4.99
N ALA A 252 9.26 -11.88 -4.13
CA ALA A 252 9.49 -11.85 -2.69
C ALA A 252 8.22 -12.14 -1.89
N PHE A 253 8.40 -12.64 -0.67
CA PHE A 253 7.30 -12.79 0.27
C PHE A 253 6.96 -11.45 0.93
N GLN A 254 5.70 -11.30 1.35
CA GLN A 254 5.30 -10.12 2.11
C GLN A 254 6.04 -10.01 3.46
N SER A 255 6.77 -11.05 3.89
CA SER A 255 7.61 -11.03 5.09
C SER A 255 8.74 -9.99 5.04
N GLN A 256 9.04 -9.42 3.86
CA GLN A 256 9.95 -8.28 3.73
C GLN A 256 9.40 -7.01 4.39
N PHE A 257 8.08 -6.85 4.46
CA PHE A 257 7.46 -5.62 4.99
C PHE A 257 6.29 -5.85 5.95
N ASN A 258 5.69 -7.03 5.96
CA ASN A 258 4.50 -7.41 6.72
C ASN A 258 4.78 -8.71 7.47
N ASP A 259 5.61 -8.67 8.51
CA ASP A 259 5.97 -9.85 9.30
C ASP A 259 5.89 -9.55 10.80
N HIS A 260 5.00 -10.26 11.50
CA HIS A 260 4.83 -10.13 12.94
C HIS A 260 6.01 -10.72 13.73
N ARG A 261 6.89 -11.48 13.07
CA ARG A 261 8.07 -12.09 13.71
C ARG A 261 9.28 -11.16 13.75
N LYS A 262 9.21 -10.02 13.04
CA LYS A 262 10.29 -9.03 12.90
C LYS A 262 9.98 -7.72 13.64
N LEU A 263 9.06 -7.81 14.61
CA LEU A 263 8.62 -6.71 15.46
C LEU A 263 9.62 -6.43 16.58
#